data_AF-A0AAN8JNG6-F1
#
_entry.id   AF-A0AAN8JNG6-F1
#
_cell.length_a   1.000
_cell.length_b   1.000
_cell.length_c   1.000
_cell.angle_alpha   90.00
_cell.angle_beta   90.00
_cell.angle_gamma   90.00
#
_symmetry.space_group_name_H-M   'P 1'
#
loop_
_entity.id
_entity.type
_entity.pdbx_description
1 polymer ?
#
loop_
_entity_poly.entity_id
_entity_poly.type
_entity_poly.pdbx_seq_one_letter_code
_entity_poly.pdbx_strand_id
1 'polypeptide(L)'
;MPMRRTRRFVSEKERLQTFQSWPLSHSATPYEFVQAGFYYSGEQDKVICSFCDGELSNWGPKDNPMEKHRINYPDCLFVKENMRPIHSGASPFVNNTSEYRSPTINPASFHRSTETQQSTVETNSKHIYLHPMDKPSCTPPATRHDDVYTDPMDKPCCTSQATRHNVYTDYTKEHNRLNSFTNWSSRNQTPQELARAGFYYTGIGDRVQCFACKGIVKFWQVDDDPWIEHAKFFPNCPYLKLCMGEGLTDAIHEESARMYPKEYIDSYDEVDVCG
;
A
#
# COMPACT_ATOMS: atom_id res chain seq x y z
N MET A 1 1.90 -33.36 29.71
CA MET A 1 2.73 -32.26 29.18
C MET A 1 2.14 -31.84 27.84
N PRO A 2 1.70 -30.59 27.63
CA PRO A 2 1.38 -30.13 26.29
C PRO A 2 2.67 -30.12 25.46
N MET A 3 2.64 -30.68 24.25
CA MET A 3 3.79 -30.65 23.36
C MET A 3 4.08 -29.20 22.99
N ARG A 4 5.32 -28.74 23.21
CA ARG A 4 5.77 -27.44 22.69
C ARG A 4 5.77 -27.53 21.16
N ARG A 5 4.78 -26.92 20.51
CA ARG A 5 4.76 -26.79 19.05
C ARG A 5 5.97 -25.95 18.63
N THR A 6 6.74 -26.46 17.68
CA THR A 6 7.86 -25.72 17.08
C THR A 6 7.31 -24.52 16.31
N ARG A 7 7.74 -23.31 16.66
CA ARG A 7 7.35 -22.08 15.95
C ARG A 7 7.79 -22.17 14.49
N ARG A 8 6.89 -21.90 13.55
CA ARG A 8 7.16 -21.82 12.11
C ARG A 8 7.47 -20.38 11.71
N PHE A 9 8.37 -20.16 10.76
CA PHE A 9 8.71 -18.83 10.20
C PHE A 9 9.01 -17.81 11.31
N VAL A 10 10.10 -18.05 12.04
CA VAL A 10 10.42 -17.34 13.29
C VAL A 10 10.84 -15.89 13.01
N SER A 11 11.59 -15.66 11.94
CA SER A 11 12.03 -14.32 11.52
C SER A 11 10.99 -13.60 10.65
N GLU A 12 11.01 -12.28 10.69
CA GLU A 12 10.15 -11.44 9.82
C GLU A 12 10.41 -11.72 8.33
N LYS A 13 11.67 -11.94 7.94
CA LYS A 13 12.06 -12.25 6.56
C LYS A 13 11.40 -13.54 6.06
N GLU A 14 11.45 -14.61 6.85
CA GLU A 14 10.79 -15.88 6.51
C GLU A 14 9.27 -15.72 6.40
N ARG A 15 8.65 -14.91 7.28
CA ARG A 15 7.21 -14.64 7.20
C ARG A 15 6.86 -13.83 5.94
N LEU A 16 7.63 -12.80 5.61
CA LEU A 16 7.39 -11.97 4.42
C LEU A 16 7.49 -12.79 3.12
N GLN A 17 8.42 -13.75 3.05
CA GLN A 17 8.55 -14.66 1.91
C GLN A 17 7.31 -15.53 1.64
N THR A 18 6.43 -15.74 2.64
CA THR A 18 5.18 -16.50 2.42
C THR A 18 4.15 -15.75 1.58
N PHE A 19 4.21 -14.41 1.50
CA PHE A 19 3.19 -13.57 0.85
C PHE A 19 3.29 -13.49 -0.69
N GLN A 20 4.12 -14.30 -1.34
CA GLN A 20 4.34 -14.25 -2.81
C GLN A 20 3.05 -14.40 -3.65
N SER A 21 2.00 -15.03 -3.10
CA SER A 21 0.69 -15.22 -3.75
C SER A 21 -0.47 -14.63 -2.94
N TRP A 22 -0.20 -13.62 -2.13
CA TRP A 22 -1.21 -12.95 -1.29
C TRP A 22 -2.27 -12.23 -2.15
N PRO A 23 -3.59 -12.33 -1.84
CA PRO A 23 -4.65 -11.55 -2.49
C PRO A 23 -4.55 -10.07 -2.14
N LEU A 24 -4.07 -9.26 -3.08
CA LEU A 24 -4.05 -7.80 -2.93
C LEU A 24 -5.44 -7.23 -3.22
N SER A 25 -6.24 -7.13 -2.16
CA SER A 25 -7.60 -6.57 -2.22
C SER A 25 -7.80 -5.54 -1.11
N HIS A 26 -7.22 -4.34 -1.27
CA HIS A 26 -7.38 -3.17 -0.39
C HIS A 26 -7.06 -3.39 1.11
N SER A 27 -6.48 -4.53 1.48
CA SER A 27 -6.22 -4.95 2.86
C SER A 27 -4.95 -4.30 3.43
N ALA A 28 -4.59 -4.69 4.66
CA ALA A 28 -3.24 -4.49 5.15
C ALA A 28 -2.19 -5.13 4.22
N THR A 29 -1.00 -4.56 4.21
CA THR A 29 0.16 -5.02 3.44
C THR A 29 0.81 -6.26 4.06
N PRO A 30 1.55 -7.07 3.27
CA PRO A 30 2.40 -8.15 3.79
C PRO A 30 3.27 -7.73 4.98
N TYR A 31 3.89 -6.54 4.91
CA TYR A 31 4.69 -6.00 6.02
C TYR A 31 3.85 -5.75 7.30
N GLU A 32 2.66 -5.15 7.20
CA GLU A 32 1.78 -4.94 8.36
C GLU A 32 1.36 -6.28 9.02
N PHE A 33 1.12 -7.34 8.23
CA PHE A 33 0.88 -8.68 8.78
C PHE A 33 2.12 -9.27 9.46
N VAL A 34 3.29 -9.15 8.84
CA VAL A 34 4.56 -9.64 9.38
C VAL A 34 4.92 -8.95 10.70
N GLN A 35 4.69 -7.63 10.80
CA GLN A 35 4.85 -6.83 12.03
C GLN A 35 3.82 -7.21 13.12
N ALA A 36 2.64 -7.71 12.74
CA ALA A 36 1.67 -8.29 13.67
C ALA A 36 1.95 -9.77 14.01
N GLY A 37 3.08 -10.33 13.56
CA GLY A 37 3.54 -11.69 13.91
C GLY A 37 2.99 -12.79 13.01
N PHE A 38 2.37 -12.45 11.89
CA PHE A 38 1.73 -13.38 10.97
C PHE A 38 2.59 -13.75 9.75
N TYR A 39 2.33 -14.94 9.21
CA TYR A 39 2.72 -15.39 7.89
C TYR A 39 1.47 -15.77 7.07
N TYR A 40 1.54 -15.68 5.75
CA TYR A 40 0.45 -16.11 4.86
C TYR A 40 0.35 -17.64 4.82
N SER A 41 -0.86 -18.16 4.88
CA SER A 41 -1.11 -19.62 4.81
C SER A 41 -1.00 -20.20 3.40
N GLY A 42 -1.12 -19.38 2.35
CA GLY A 42 -1.30 -19.83 0.97
C GLY A 42 -2.77 -20.02 0.54
N GLU A 43 -3.73 -19.81 1.45
CA GLU A 43 -5.16 -19.95 1.19
C GLU A 43 -5.90 -18.61 1.35
N GLN A 44 -6.59 -18.13 0.30
CA GLN A 44 -7.44 -16.92 0.35
C GLN A 44 -6.71 -15.74 1.03
N ASP A 45 -7.35 -15.01 1.94
CA ASP A 45 -6.73 -13.94 2.74
C ASP A 45 -6.30 -14.41 4.14
N LYS A 46 -6.08 -15.72 4.32
CA LYS A 46 -5.84 -16.33 5.62
C LYS A 46 -4.37 -16.19 6.04
N VAL A 47 -4.14 -15.56 7.18
CA VAL A 47 -2.81 -15.45 7.82
C VAL A 47 -2.78 -16.20 9.16
N ILE A 48 -1.61 -16.73 9.53
CA ILE A 48 -1.40 -17.54 10.74
C ILE A 48 -0.28 -16.94 11.58
N CYS A 49 -0.49 -16.82 12.89
CA CYS A 49 0.53 -16.28 13.79
C CYS A 49 1.63 -17.32 14.09
N SER A 50 2.90 -16.94 13.92
CA SER A 50 4.07 -17.77 14.24
C SER A 50 4.18 -18.19 15.72
N PHE A 51 3.50 -17.46 16.63
CA PHE A 51 3.68 -17.57 18.08
C PHE A 51 2.54 -18.30 18.81
N CYS A 52 1.30 -18.24 18.29
CA CYS A 52 0.13 -18.89 18.89
C CYS A 52 -0.63 -19.83 17.95
N ASP A 53 -0.19 -19.99 16.69
CA ASP A 53 -0.90 -20.68 15.60
C ASP A 53 -2.32 -20.11 15.32
N GLY A 54 -2.63 -18.91 15.81
CA GLY A 54 -3.92 -18.25 15.61
C GLY A 54 -4.13 -17.87 14.15
N GLU A 55 -5.25 -18.30 13.58
CA GLU A 55 -5.68 -18.04 12.20
C GLU A 55 -6.57 -16.79 12.15
N LEU A 56 -6.37 -15.92 11.15
CA LEU A 56 -7.24 -14.78 10.86
C LEU A 56 -7.42 -14.60 9.34
N SER A 57 -8.64 -14.27 8.95
CA SER A 57 -9.09 -14.08 7.56
C SER A 57 -10.20 -13.02 7.51
N ASN A 58 -10.82 -12.84 6.34
CA ASN A 58 -11.87 -11.85 6.07
C ASN A 58 -11.43 -10.43 6.45
N TRP A 59 -10.36 -9.95 5.82
CA TRP A 59 -9.71 -8.66 6.11
C TRP A 59 -10.39 -7.51 5.38
N GLY A 60 -10.96 -6.58 6.15
CA GLY A 60 -11.50 -5.33 5.60
C GLY A 60 -10.41 -4.28 5.36
N PRO A 61 -10.63 -3.27 4.48
CA PRO A 61 -9.64 -2.21 4.21
C PRO A 61 -9.25 -1.32 5.41
N LYS A 62 -9.97 -1.44 6.53
CA LYS A 62 -9.72 -0.71 7.78
C LYS A 62 -9.25 -1.61 8.92
N ASP A 63 -9.08 -2.90 8.68
CA ASP A 63 -8.62 -3.84 9.70
C ASP A 63 -7.13 -3.63 9.97
N ASN A 64 -6.77 -3.35 11.23
CA ASN A 64 -5.38 -3.37 11.66
C ASN A 64 -4.99 -4.80 12.08
N PRO A 65 -3.92 -5.41 11.51
CA PRO A 65 -3.52 -6.77 11.84
C PRO A 65 -3.20 -7.02 13.31
N MET A 66 -2.49 -6.09 13.97
CA MET A 66 -2.14 -6.23 15.40
C MET A 66 -3.37 -6.12 16.28
N GLU A 67 -4.31 -5.23 15.96
CA GLU A 67 -5.55 -5.07 16.73
C GLU A 67 -6.47 -6.28 16.58
N LYS A 68 -6.65 -6.80 15.35
CA LYS A 68 -7.42 -8.03 15.10
C LYS A 68 -6.76 -9.23 15.80
N HIS A 69 -5.41 -9.30 15.83
CA HIS A 69 -4.65 -10.29 16.61
C HIS A 69 -4.93 -10.18 18.11
N ARG A 70 -4.85 -8.97 18.67
CA ARG A 70 -5.06 -8.68 20.10
C ARG A 70 -6.46 -9.02 20.56
N ILE A 71 -7.48 -8.72 19.75
CA ILE A 71 -8.88 -8.99 20.06
C ILE A 71 -9.18 -10.50 20.04
N ASN A 72 -8.70 -11.23 19.03
CA ASN A 72 -9.05 -12.65 18.85
C ASN A 72 -8.15 -13.61 19.65
N TYR A 73 -6.88 -13.25 19.88
CA TYR A 73 -5.91 -14.09 20.59
C TYR A 73 -5.17 -13.30 21.70
N PRO A 74 -5.87 -12.73 22.69
CA PRO A 74 -5.26 -11.92 23.75
C PRO A 74 -4.24 -12.69 24.60
N ASP A 75 -4.30 -14.01 24.61
CA ASP A 75 -3.37 -14.87 25.33
C ASP A 75 -2.04 -15.12 24.60
N CYS A 76 -1.93 -14.74 23.32
CA CYS A 76 -0.73 -14.91 22.51
C CYS A 76 0.51 -14.24 23.14
N LEU A 77 1.64 -14.96 23.19
CA LEU A 77 2.89 -14.42 23.73
C LEU A 77 3.36 -13.17 22.99
N PHE A 78 3.22 -13.15 21.66
CA PHE A 78 3.59 -11.99 20.82
C PHE A 78 2.74 -10.75 21.15
N VAL A 79 1.43 -10.92 21.34
CA VAL A 79 0.53 -9.85 21.79
C VAL A 79 0.94 -9.37 23.19
N LYS A 80 1.14 -10.30 24.13
CA LYS A 80 1.55 -9.99 25.52
C LYS A 80 2.94 -9.37 25.66
N GLU A 81 3.82 -9.54 24.68
CA GLU A 81 5.15 -8.92 24.65
C GLU A 81 5.10 -7.53 24.03
N ASN A 82 4.36 -7.33 22.93
CA ASN A 82 4.20 -6.02 22.28
C ASN A 82 3.24 -5.05 23.01
N MET A 83 2.40 -5.55 23.94
CA MET A 83 1.45 -4.75 24.72
C MET A 83 1.95 -4.34 26.11
N ARG A 84 3.22 -4.57 26.45
CA ARG A 84 3.74 -4.24 27.80
C ARG A 84 3.86 -2.71 27.97
N PRO A 85 3.35 -2.13 29.08
CA PRO A 85 3.61 -0.74 29.41
C PRO A 85 5.12 -0.49 29.52
N ILE A 86 5.60 0.58 28.89
CA ILE A 86 7.04 0.92 28.83
C ILE A 86 7.50 1.40 30.21
N HIS A 87 7.89 0.46 31.07
CA HIS A 87 8.77 0.75 32.20
C HIS A 87 10.22 0.72 31.71
N SER A 88 10.80 1.91 31.59
CA SER A 88 12.25 2.13 31.41
C SER A 88 12.84 1.80 30.03
N GLY A 89 12.66 2.71 29.06
CA GLY A 89 13.84 3.20 28.32
C GLY A 89 14.44 2.38 27.17
N ALA A 90 13.70 1.48 26.51
CA ALA A 90 13.98 1.09 25.12
C ALA A 90 12.78 0.37 24.47
N SER A 91 12.12 1.00 23.50
CA SER A 91 11.29 0.29 22.50
C SER A 91 12.01 0.37 21.14
N PRO A 92 12.19 -0.74 20.40
CA PRO A 92 12.79 -0.67 19.06
C PRO A 92 11.83 -0.13 17.99
N PHE A 93 10.53 -0.10 18.29
CA PHE A 93 9.50 0.32 17.34
C PHE A 93 8.65 1.45 17.92
N VAL A 94 8.90 2.65 17.41
CA VAL A 94 8.01 3.79 17.54
C VAL A 94 7.53 4.14 16.15
N ASN A 95 6.23 3.98 15.90
CA ASN A 95 5.54 4.78 14.89
C ASN A 95 4.09 5.03 15.32
N ASN A 96 3.93 6.17 16.01
CA ASN A 96 2.91 7.17 15.73
C ASN A 96 1.53 6.69 15.21
N THR A 97 0.62 6.40 16.16
CA THR A 97 -0.82 6.62 15.97
C THR A 97 -1.33 7.44 17.14
N SER A 98 -1.31 8.77 17.01
CA SER A 98 -2.00 9.66 17.94
C SER A 98 -3.51 9.53 17.78
N GLU A 99 -4.21 9.41 18.91
CA GLU A 99 -5.62 9.75 19.09
C GLU A 99 -6.67 9.12 18.15
N TYR A 100 -7.14 7.92 18.52
CA TYR A 100 -8.58 7.66 18.48
C TYR A 100 -9.07 7.05 19.80
N ARG A 101 -9.78 7.86 20.57
CA ARG A 101 -10.35 7.49 21.88
C ARG A 101 -11.63 6.68 21.67
N SER A 102 -11.55 5.36 21.80
CA SER A 102 -12.72 4.48 21.64
C SER A 102 -13.75 4.66 22.76
N PRO A 103 -15.06 4.78 22.46
CA PRO A 103 -16.14 4.63 23.43
C PRO A 103 -16.32 3.15 23.82
N THR A 104 -16.67 2.90 25.08
CA THR A 104 -16.88 1.56 25.63
C THR A 104 -18.23 0.97 25.17
N ILE A 105 -18.25 -0.28 24.69
CA ILE A 105 -19.48 -1.06 24.49
C ILE A 105 -19.32 -2.43 25.17
N ASN A 106 -20.32 -2.81 25.98
CA ASN A 106 -20.34 -4.07 26.71
C ASN A 106 -20.67 -5.27 25.81
N PRO A 107 -20.10 -6.47 26.06
CA PRO A 107 -20.41 -7.66 25.29
C PRO A 107 -21.67 -8.36 25.82
N ALA A 108 -22.79 -8.25 25.10
CA ALA A 108 -23.94 -9.12 25.32
C ALA A 108 -24.69 -9.37 24.01
N SER A 109 -25.06 -10.63 23.79
CA SER A 109 -25.99 -11.14 22.77
C SER A 109 -25.80 -10.71 21.31
N PHE A 110 -25.37 -11.65 20.46
CA PHE A 110 -26.12 -11.93 19.24
C PHE A 110 -26.23 -13.44 19.00
N HIS A 111 -27.43 -13.88 18.62
CA HIS A 111 -27.77 -15.29 18.47
C HIS A 111 -27.23 -15.89 17.17
N ARG A 112 -26.88 -17.17 17.24
CA ARG A 112 -26.57 -18.03 16.10
C ARG A 112 -27.85 -18.37 15.34
N SER A 113 -27.92 -18.00 14.06
CA SER A 113 -28.83 -18.60 13.09
C SER A 113 -28.02 -19.21 11.96
N THR A 114 -28.16 -20.51 11.76
CA THR A 114 -27.52 -21.26 10.68
C THR A 114 -28.49 -21.39 9.52
N GLU A 115 -28.13 -20.88 8.34
CA GLU A 115 -28.76 -21.29 7.09
C GLU A 115 -27.68 -21.62 6.06
N THR A 116 -27.74 -22.84 5.53
CA THR A 116 -26.79 -23.38 4.57
C THR A 116 -27.27 -23.04 3.17
N GLN A 117 -26.51 -22.23 2.43
CA GLN A 117 -26.64 -22.16 0.98
C GLN A 117 -25.32 -22.54 0.34
N GLN A 118 -25.41 -23.58 -0.48
CA GLN A 118 -24.28 -24.28 -1.07
C GLN A 118 -24.04 -23.67 -2.45
N SER A 119 -23.08 -22.75 -2.56
CA SER A 119 -22.61 -22.25 -3.86
C SER A 119 -21.25 -22.88 -4.20
N THR A 120 -21.22 -23.58 -5.33
CA THR A 120 -19.98 -24.07 -5.94
C THR A 120 -19.29 -22.88 -6.61
N VAL A 121 -18.23 -22.36 -5.99
CA VAL A 121 -17.39 -21.30 -6.59
C VAL A 121 -16.08 -21.94 -7.07
N GLU A 122 -15.86 -21.89 -8.38
CA GLU A 122 -14.66 -22.42 -9.03
C GLU A 122 -13.43 -21.59 -8.67
N THR A 123 -12.28 -22.25 -8.49
CA THR A 123 -11.07 -21.66 -7.90
C THR A 123 -10.26 -20.83 -8.89
N ASN A 124 -10.71 -19.61 -9.20
CA ASN A 124 -9.95 -18.63 -10.02
C ASN A 124 -9.06 -17.70 -9.17
N SER A 125 -8.14 -18.27 -8.40
CA SER A 125 -7.19 -17.53 -7.55
C SER A 125 -5.93 -17.02 -8.28
N LYS A 126 -5.96 -16.87 -9.61
CA LYS A 126 -4.78 -16.60 -10.46
C LYS A 126 -4.96 -15.51 -11.52
N HIS A 127 -6.07 -14.77 -11.53
CA HIS A 127 -6.37 -13.82 -12.62
C HIS A 127 -7.15 -12.58 -12.15
N ILE A 128 -6.84 -12.06 -10.95
CA ILE A 128 -7.56 -10.93 -10.34
C ILE A 128 -6.87 -9.57 -10.63
N TYR A 129 -5.58 -9.55 -10.98
CA TYR A 129 -4.78 -8.31 -11.03
C TYR A 129 -4.65 -7.65 -12.40
N LEU A 130 -5.27 -8.21 -13.45
CA LEU A 130 -5.05 -7.78 -14.83
C LEU A 130 -6.36 -7.57 -15.57
N HIS A 131 -6.59 -6.32 -15.97
CA HIS A 131 -7.72 -5.89 -16.79
C HIS A 131 -7.39 -6.04 -18.28
N PRO A 132 -8.26 -6.69 -19.08
CA PRO A 132 -8.10 -6.72 -20.53
C PRO A 132 -8.18 -5.32 -21.14
N MET A 133 -7.28 -5.05 -22.08
CA MET A 133 -7.27 -3.97 -23.09
C MET A 133 -8.44 -2.97 -23.08
N ASP A 134 -8.33 -1.89 -22.29
CA ASP A 134 -9.12 -0.66 -22.50
C ASP A 134 -8.45 0.64 -21.97
N LYS A 135 -7.12 0.63 -21.77
CA LYS A 135 -6.39 1.89 -21.49
C LYS A 135 -6.25 2.66 -22.81
N PRO A 136 -6.79 3.89 -22.93
CA PRO A 136 -6.99 4.53 -24.22
C PRO A 136 -5.68 4.80 -24.96
N SER A 137 -5.62 4.33 -26.21
CA SER A 137 -4.51 4.61 -27.12
C SER A 137 -4.53 6.07 -27.57
N CYS A 138 -3.94 6.95 -26.78
CA CYS A 138 -3.61 8.30 -27.23
C CYS A 138 -2.45 8.26 -28.22
N THR A 139 -2.76 7.96 -29.49
CA THR A 139 -1.93 8.45 -30.59
C THR A 139 -1.84 9.98 -30.45
N PRO A 140 -0.64 10.58 -30.36
CA PRO A 140 -0.54 12.03 -30.28
C PRO A 140 -1.18 12.64 -31.54
N PRO A 141 -2.00 13.70 -31.41
CA PRO A 141 -2.52 14.39 -32.58
C PRO A 141 -1.36 14.91 -33.42
N ALA A 142 -1.25 14.43 -34.65
CA ALA A 142 -0.33 15.04 -35.60
C ALA A 142 -0.81 16.46 -35.93
N THR A 143 0.15 17.37 -36.09
CA THR A 143 -0.01 18.80 -36.45
C THR A 143 -0.49 19.72 -35.32
N ARG A 144 -0.05 20.99 -35.23
CA ARG A 144 0.87 21.79 -36.08
C ARG A 144 1.98 22.44 -35.22
N HIS A 145 3.04 22.90 -35.89
CA HIS A 145 3.87 24.00 -35.42
C HIS A 145 3.03 25.28 -35.17
N ASP A 146 3.67 26.26 -34.54
CA ASP A 146 3.23 27.66 -34.34
C ASP A 146 2.46 27.91 -33.03
N ASP A 147 3.23 28.06 -31.95
CA ASP A 147 3.17 29.28 -31.14
C ASP A 147 4.49 29.44 -30.35
N VAL A 148 5.28 30.46 -30.73
CA VAL A 148 6.56 30.79 -30.07
C VAL A 148 6.28 31.61 -28.82
N TYR A 149 6.19 30.96 -27.65
CA TYR A 149 6.26 31.68 -26.38
C TYR A 149 7.73 31.91 -26.01
N THR A 150 8.28 33.07 -26.40
CA THR A 150 9.61 33.51 -25.98
C THR A 150 9.62 33.82 -24.48
N ASP A 151 10.40 33.08 -23.70
CA ASP A 151 10.62 33.37 -22.28
C ASP A 151 11.55 34.59 -22.09
N PRO A 152 11.10 35.69 -21.44
CA PRO A 152 11.94 36.88 -21.23
C PRO A 152 12.74 36.75 -19.92
N MET A 153 14.03 36.41 -20.06
CA MET A 153 14.99 36.46 -18.95
C MET A 153 15.32 37.90 -18.50
N ASP A 154 15.34 38.08 -17.17
CA ASP A 154 16.04 39.10 -16.37
C ASP A 154 15.47 40.54 -16.11
N LYS A 155 14.94 40.69 -14.87
CA LYS A 155 15.30 41.73 -13.84
C LYS A 155 14.85 43.22 -14.01
N PRO A 156 14.88 44.06 -12.94
CA PRO A 156 14.39 43.79 -11.58
C PRO A 156 13.58 44.94 -10.93
N CYS A 157 12.60 44.55 -10.11
CA CYS A 157 11.94 45.35 -9.06
C CYS A 157 11.28 44.38 -8.04
N CYS A 158 11.11 44.69 -6.75
CA CYS A 158 11.59 45.81 -5.93
C CYS A 158 11.73 45.41 -4.44
N THR A 159 11.48 46.33 -3.50
CA THR A 159 11.59 46.21 -2.04
C THR A 159 10.48 45.41 -1.34
N SER A 160 10.82 44.25 -0.78
CA SER A 160 10.87 44.07 0.70
C SER A 160 11.37 42.66 1.05
N GLN A 161 12.15 42.55 2.13
CA GLN A 161 12.73 41.29 2.57
C GLN A 161 11.67 40.41 3.26
N ALA A 162 11.10 39.48 2.50
CA ALA A 162 10.45 38.29 3.06
C ALA A 162 11.34 37.08 2.77
N THR A 163 11.89 36.46 3.82
CA THR A 163 12.61 35.18 3.71
C THR A 163 11.62 34.09 3.31
N ARG A 164 11.50 33.88 1.99
CA ARG A 164 10.88 32.69 1.40
C ARG A 164 11.68 31.47 1.84
N HIS A 165 11.35 30.94 3.02
CA HIS A 165 11.64 29.57 3.36
C HIS A 165 11.02 28.72 2.27
N ASN A 166 11.85 28.10 1.43
CA ASN A 166 11.40 27.04 0.55
C ASN A 166 11.08 25.85 1.46
N VAL A 167 9.82 25.75 1.90
CA VAL A 167 9.35 24.70 2.80
C VAL A 167 9.26 23.40 2.00
N TYR A 168 10.41 22.75 1.85
CA TYR A 168 10.50 21.41 1.30
C TYR A 168 9.59 20.48 2.11
N THR A 169 8.53 19.97 1.45
CA THR A 169 7.56 19.11 2.12
C THR A 169 8.11 17.69 2.20
N ASP A 170 8.30 17.22 3.43
CA ASP A 170 8.83 15.89 3.71
C ASP A 170 7.79 14.79 3.44
N TYR A 171 7.76 14.28 2.22
CA TYR A 171 6.85 13.22 1.79
C TYR A 171 7.22 11.81 2.28
N THR A 172 8.27 11.63 3.09
CA THR A 172 8.50 10.35 3.79
C THR A 172 7.36 10.04 4.76
N LYS A 173 6.74 11.09 5.31
CA LYS A 173 5.57 11.03 6.20
C LYS A 173 4.29 10.84 5.40
N GLU A 174 3.54 9.77 5.67
CA GLU A 174 2.26 9.47 5.03
C GLU A 174 1.25 10.60 5.18
N HIS A 175 1.16 11.25 6.35
CA HIS A 175 0.29 12.40 6.56
C HIS A 175 0.59 13.56 5.61
N ASN A 176 1.87 13.84 5.32
CA ASN A 176 2.24 14.88 4.36
C ASN A 176 1.87 14.49 2.93
N ARG A 177 1.97 13.21 2.58
CA ARG A 177 1.46 12.69 1.29
C ARG A 177 -0.05 12.84 1.20
N LEU A 178 -0.79 12.42 2.23
CA LEU A 178 -2.25 12.57 2.29
C LEU A 178 -2.70 14.04 2.14
N ASN A 179 -2.00 14.97 2.79
CA ASN A 179 -2.28 16.40 2.71
C ASN A 179 -2.05 17.02 1.31
N SER A 180 -1.34 16.35 0.40
CA SER A 180 -1.17 16.84 -0.99
C SER A 180 -2.44 16.69 -1.84
N PHE A 181 -3.36 15.80 -1.47
CA PHE A 181 -4.55 15.45 -2.25
C PHE A 181 -5.74 16.43 -2.08
N THR A 182 -5.50 17.68 -1.66
CA THR A 182 -6.57 18.68 -1.38
C THR A 182 -7.53 18.95 -2.54
N ASN A 183 -7.06 18.79 -3.79
CA ASN A 183 -7.85 18.95 -5.01
C ASN A 183 -7.94 17.66 -5.85
N TRP A 184 -7.77 16.49 -5.22
CA TRP A 184 -7.87 15.20 -5.92
C TRP A 184 -9.32 14.90 -6.32
N SER A 185 -9.53 14.57 -7.59
CA SER A 185 -10.87 14.43 -8.18
C SER A 185 -11.32 12.99 -8.43
N SER A 186 -10.40 12.01 -8.48
CA SER A 186 -10.77 10.59 -8.57
C SER A 186 -11.44 10.13 -7.27
N ARG A 187 -12.50 9.34 -7.42
CA ARG A 187 -13.24 8.72 -6.30
C ARG A 187 -12.93 7.24 -6.12
N ASN A 188 -12.23 6.63 -7.07
CA ASN A 188 -11.95 5.20 -7.08
C ASN A 188 -10.69 4.93 -6.24
N GLN A 189 -9.56 5.49 -6.65
CA GLN A 189 -8.34 5.53 -5.84
C GLN A 189 -8.47 6.66 -4.82
N THR A 190 -8.67 6.30 -3.56
CA THR A 190 -8.77 7.29 -2.49
C THR A 190 -7.39 7.89 -2.17
N PRO A 191 -7.33 9.14 -1.68
CA PRO A 191 -6.11 9.74 -1.16
C PRO A 191 -5.39 8.87 -0.11
N GLN A 192 -6.15 8.09 0.67
CA GLN A 192 -5.64 7.18 1.69
C GLN A 192 -4.90 5.98 1.08
N GLU A 193 -5.46 5.33 0.07
CA GLU A 193 -4.81 4.20 -0.62
C GLU A 193 -3.55 4.66 -1.37
N LEU A 194 -3.64 5.79 -2.07
CA LEU A 194 -2.51 6.40 -2.77
C LEU A 194 -1.39 6.80 -1.80
N ALA A 195 -1.72 7.46 -0.68
CA ALA A 195 -0.75 7.82 0.35
C ALA A 195 -0.12 6.59 1.01
N ARG A 196 -0.91 5.54 1.31
CA ARG A 196 -0.41 4.26 1.84
C ARG A 196 0.53 3.57 0.85
N ALA A 197 0.22 3.55 -0.45
CA ALA A 197 1.11 3.03 -1.50
C ALA A 197 2.37 3.90 -1.77
N GLY A 198 2.57 4.97 -1.01
CA GLY A 198 3.77 5.81 -1.05
C GLY A 198 3.67 7.02 -1.98
N PHE A 199 2.50 7.30 -2.54
CA PHE A 199 2.30 8.39 -3.50
C PHE A 199 1.82 9.69 -2.86
N TYR A 200 2.29 10.83 -3.38
CA TYR A 200 1.69 12.15 -3.16
C TYR A 200 1.17 12.72 -4.49
N TYR A 201 0.14 13.56 -4.45
CA TYR A 201 -0.39 14.23 -5.62
C TYR A 201 0.57 15.33 -6.10
N THR A 202 0.80 15.38 -7.42
CA THR A 202 1.67 16.40 -8.04
C THR A 202 0.96 17.73 -8.28
N GLY A 203 -0.36 17.79 -8.14
CA GLY A 203 -1.17 18.95 -8.51
C GLY A 203 -1.62 18.98 -9.97
N ILE A 204 -1.19 18.03 -10.80
CA ILE A 204 -1.42 18.02 -12.25
C ILE A 204 -2.23 16.78 -12.66
N GLY A 205 -3.46 16.98 -13.15
CA GLY A 205 -4.32 15.92 -13.67
C GLY A 205 -4.60 14.83 -12.63
N ASP A 206 -4.28 13.58 -12.95
CA ASP A 206 -4.33 12.44 -12.03
C ASP A 206 -2.91 11.91 -11.67
N ARG A 207 -1.87 12.72 -11.92
CA ARG A 207 -0.48 12.32 -11.72
C ARG A 207 -0.11 12.31 -10.23
N VAL A 208 0.33 11.17 -9.74
CA VAL A 208 0.85 11.00 -8.37
C VAL A 208 2.28 10.48 -8.41
N GLN A 209 3.12 10.87 -7.46
CA GLN A 209 4.55 10.56 -7.46
C GLN A 209 4.97 9.85 -6.17
N CYS A 210 5.77 8.79 -6.28
CA CYS A 210 6.27 8.07 -5.11
C CYS A 210 7.34 8.88 -4.37
N PHE A 211 7.23 8.99 -3.04
CA PHE A 211 8.24 9.69 -2.25
C PHE A 211 9.63 9.02 -2.31
N ALA A 212 9.69 7.70 -2.54
CA ALA A 212 10.90 6.90 -2.46
C ALA A 212 11.59 6.73 -3.83
N CYS A 213 10.94 6.07 -4.80
CA CYS A 213 11.53 5.83 -6.12
C CYS A 213 11.40 7.01 -7.10
N LYS A 214 10.60 8.03 -6.76
CA LYS A 214 10.26 9.19 -7.62
C LYS A 214 9.48 8.87 -8.90
N GLY A 215 9.14 7.60 -9.15
CA GLY A 215 8.24 7.19 -10.23
C GLY A 215 6.86 7.86 -10.12
N ILE A 216 6.28 8.21 -11.28
CA ILE A 216 5.00 8.89 -11.42
C ILE A 216 3.98 7.93 -12.01
N VAL A 217 2.83 7.73 -11.35
CA VAL A 217 1.68 6.99 -11.91
C VAL A 217 0.58 7.97 -12.31
N LYS A 218 -0.07 7.69 -13.44
CA LYS A 218 -1.03 8.54 -14.16
C LYS A 218 -1.95 7.67 -15.03
N PHE A 219 -3.06 8.24 -15.50
CA PHE A 219 -4.12 7.56 -16.26
C PHE A 219 -4.79 6.42 -15.50
N TRP A 220 -5.20 6.69 -14.25
CA TRP A 220 -5.85 5.73 -13.36
C TRP A 220 -7.22 5.29 -13.89
N GLN A 221 -7.45 3.97 -13.94
CA GLN A 221 -8.73 3.35 -14.26
C GLN A 221 -9.61 3.18 -13.01
N VAL A 222 -10.83 2.65 -13.16
CA VAL A 222 -11.78 2.51 -12.03
C VAL A 222 -11.33 1.43 -11.03
N ASP A 223 -10.52 0.49 -11.50
CA ASP A 223 -10.15 -0.77 -10.88
C ASP A 223 -8.64 -0.90 -10.58
N ASP A 224 -7.82 0.07 -11.00
CA ASP A 224 -6.39 0.13 -10.69
C ASP A 224 -6.14 0.22 -9.16
N ASP A 225 -5.48 -0.80 -8.60
CA ASP A 225 -4.97 -0.79 -7.23
C ASP A 225 -3.61 -0.05 -7.16
N PRO A 226 -3.42 0.91 -6.22
CA PRO A 226 -2.18 1.68 -6.14
C PRO A 226 -0.90 0.87 -5.88
N TRP A 227 -0.95 -0.26 -5.17
CA TRP A 227 0.23 -1.11 -4.97
C TRP A 227 0.55 -1.94 -6.21
N ILE A 228 -0.48 -2.40 -6.95
CA ILE A 228 -0.32 -3.12 -8.22
C ILE A 228 0.33 -2.21 -9.28
N GLU A 229 -0.21 -1.02 -9.54
CA GLU A 229 0.39 -0.11 -10.54
C GLU A 229 1.81 0.34 -10.11
N HIS A 230 2.09 0.45 -8.81
CA HIS A 230 3.44 0.72 -8.30
C HIS A 230 4.41 -0.44 -8.62
N ALA A 231 4.01 -1.69 -8.41
CA ALA A 231 4.85 -2.87 -8.70
C ALA A 231 5.03 -3.10 -10.20
N LYS A 232 3.98 -2.86 -10.98
CA LYS A 232 3.99 -2.96 -12.45
C LYS A 232 5.02 -2.05 -13.09
N PHE A 233 5.05 -0.76 -12.74
CA PHE A 233 5.94 0.22 -13.38
C PHE A 233 7.27 0.43 -12.65
N PHE A 234 7.29 0.38 -11.31
CA PHE A 234 8.49 0.69 -10.52
C PHE A 234 8.86 -0.45 -9.55
N PRO A 235 9.08 -1.69 -10.03
CA PRO A 235 9.32 -2.86 -9.19
C PRO A 235 10.54 -2.71 -8.27
N ASN A 236 11.53 -1.93 -8.67
CA ASN A 236 12.74 -1.70 -7.90
C ASN A 236 12.60 -0.61 -6.82
N CYS A 237 11.38 -0.12 -6.55
CA CYS A 237 11.14 0.83 -5.48
C CYS A 237 11.47 0.22 -4.10
N PRO A 238 12.36 0.84 -3.30
CA PRO A 238 12.76 0.28 -2.01
C PRO A 238 11.63 0.33 -0.96
N TYR A 239 10.73 1.31 -1.05
CA TYR A 239 9.54 1.39 -0.20
C TYR A 239 8.54 0.26 -0.53
N LEU A 240 8.33 0.01 -1.81
CA LEU A 240 7.47 -1.08 -2.28
C LEU A 240 8.00 -2.44 -1.83
N LYS A 241 9.29 -2.73 -2.07
CA LYS A 241 9.94 -3.98 -1.66
C LYS A 241 9.92 -4.18 -0.14
N LEU A 242 9.94 -3.11 0.66
CA LEU A 242 9.74 -3.17 2.11
C LEU A 242 8.30 -3.56 2.50
N CYS A 243 7.28 -2.90 1.92
CA CYS A 243 5.88 -3.09 2.29
C CYS A 243 5.27 -4.40 1.76
N MET A 244 5.65 -4.80 0.55
CA MET A 244 5.05 -5.90 -0.19
C MET A 244 5.92 -7.17 -0.20
N GLY A 245 7.22 -7.02 0.03
CA GLY A 245 8.22 -8.06 -0.18
C GLY A 245 8.67 -8.15 -1.64
N GLU A 246 9.94 -8.52 -1.84
CA GLU A 246 10.56 -8.64 -3.15
C GLU A 246 9.82 -9.66 -4.04
N GLY A 247 9.59 -10.88 -3.55
CA GLY A 247 9.00 -11.95 -4.35
C GLY A 247 7.56 -11.71 -4.83
N LEU A 248 6.75 -10.92 -4.10
CA LEU A 248 5.42 -10.49 -4.56
C LEU A 248 5.53 -9.35 -5.58
N THR A 249 6.41 -8.38 -5.32
CA THR A 249 6.68 -7.25 -6.21
C THR A 249 7.16 -7.72 -7.58
N ASP A 250 8.18 -8.59 -7.59
CA ASP A 250 8.78 -9.11 -8.81
C ASP A 250 7.77 -9.99 -9.58
N ALA A 251 6.93 -10.79 -8.89
CA ALA A 251 5.87 -11.59 -9.52
C ALA A 251 4.82 -10.74 -10.25
N ILE A 252 4.35 -9.64 -9.66
CA ILE A 252 3.39 -8.71 -10.27
C ILE A 252 3.99 -8.05 -11.52
N HIS A 253 5.26 -7.64 -11.45
CA HIS A 253 5.96 -7.03 -12.57
C HIS A 253 6.17 -8.02 -13.73
N GLU A 254 6.65 -9.24 -13.44
CA GLU A 254 6.81 -10.29 -14.46
C GLU A 254 5.48 -10.68 -15.10
N GLU A 255 4.38 -10.71 -14.34
CA GLU A 255 3.05 -10.99 -14.88
C GLU A 255 2.56 -9.86 -15.79
N SER A 256 2.79 -8.61 -15.39
CA SER A 256 2.50 -7.43 -16.21
C SER A 256 3.34 -7.39 -17.50
N ALA A 257 4.64 -7.71 -17.42
CA ALA A 257 5.56 -7.74 -18.56
C ALA A 257 5.26 -8.87 -19.56
N ARG A 258 4.47 -9.88 -19.18
CA ARG A 258 3.92 -10.90 -20.09
C ARG A 258 2.65 -10.43 -20.82
N MET A 259 1.94 -9.44 -20.29
CA MET A 259 0.66 -8.96 -20.80
C MET A 259 0.78 -7.69 -21.65
N TYR A 260 1.68 -6.77 -21.28
CA TYR A 260 1.83 -5.47 -21.93
C TYR A 260 3.15 -5.36 -22.73
N PRO A 261 3.16 -4.69 -23.90
CA PRO A 261 4.39 -4.40 -24.63
C PRO A 261 5.39 -3.62 -23.77
N LYS A 262 6.69 -3.83 -24.02
CA LYS A 262 7.75 -3.19 -23.25
C LYS A 262 7.69 -1.67 -23.38
N GLU A 263 7.33 -1.17 -24.55
CA GLU A 263 7.17 0.26 -24.86
C GLU A 263 6.08 0.92 -24.02
N TYR A 264 5.05 0.17 -23.61
CA TYR A 264 4.00 0.67 -22.71
C TYR A 264 4.50 0.78 -21.27
N ILE A 265 5.29 -0.19 -20.79
CA ILE A 265 5.89 -0.17 -19.45
C ILE A 265 6.95 0.92 -19.36
N ASP A 266 7.87 0.97 -20.33
CA ASP A 266 8.92 1.97 -20.44
C ASP A 266 8.37 3.41 -20.58
N SER A 267 7.12 3.62 -21.03
CA SER A 267 6.49 4.95 -21.13
C SER A 267 6.28 5.67 -19.79
N TYR A 268 6.49 4.98 -18.67
CA TYR A 268 6.48 5.51 -17.30
C TYR A 268 7.88 5.86 -16.76
N ASP A 269 8.95 5.42 -17.44
CA ASP A 269 10.36 5.74 -17.10
C ASP A 269 10.87 7.04 -17.74
N GLU A 270 10.16 7.60 -18.72
CA GLU A 270 10.44 8.96 -19.22
C GLU A 270 10.16 9.99 -18.11
N VAL A 271 11.24 10.34 -17.42
CA VAL A 271 11.27 11.33 -16.35
C VAL A 271 10.88 12.72 -16.89
N ASP A 272 9.59 13.05 -16.74
CA ASP A 272 9.08 14.42 -16.66
C ASP A 272 9.74 15.11 -15.44
N VAL A 273 11.04 15.44 -15.54
CA VAL A 273 11.76 16.22 -14.55
C VAL A 273 11.25 17.66 -14.65
N CYS A 274 10.28 18.00 -13.81
CA CYS A 274 9.96 19.38 -13.50
C CYS A 274 11.18 20.03 -12.83
N GLY A 275 12.02 20.68 -13.65
CA GLY A 275 13.14 21.53 -13.21
C GLY A 275 12.68 22.89 -12.67
#